data_AF-A0A368BU30-F1
#
_entry.id   AF-A0A368BU30-F1
#
_cell.length_a   1.000
_cell.length_b   1.000
_cell.length_c   1.000
_cell.angle_alpha   90.00
_cell.angle_beta   90.00
_cell.angle_gamma   90.00
#
_symmetry.space_group_name_H-M   'P 1'
#
loop_
_entity.id
_entity.type
_entity.pdbx_description
1 polymer ?
#
loop_
_entity_poly.entity_id
_entity_poly.type
_entity_poly.pdbx_seq_one_letter_code
_entity_poly.pdbx_strand_id
1 'polypeptide(L)' 'MSQKNLKVDANNDQRRLDNYLRYKFPNLPKSKIYSMIRKGEVRINSKRCKAQTKISLGDEIRLPP' A
#
# COMPACT_ATOMS: atom_id res chain seq x y z
N MET A 1 18.37 -3.24 -5.57
CA MET A 1 16.91 -3.16 -5.83
C MET A 1 16.24 -2.69 -4.54
N SER A 2 16.08 -1.38 -4.36
CA SER A 2 15.65 -0.80 -3.06
C SER A 2 14.19 -1.08 -2.79
N GLN A 3 13.94 -2.10 -1.98
CA GLN A 3 12.61 -2.42 -1.50
C GLN A 3 12.17 -1.29 -0.55
N LYS A 4 11.18 -0.50 -0.98
CA LYS A 4 10.67 0.62 -0.17
C LYS A 4 9.55 0.09 0.71
N ASN A 5 9.88 -0.26 1.94
CA ASN A 5 8.91 -0.67 2.95
C ASN A 5 8.31 0.59 3.57
N LEU A 6 6.99 0.75 3.47
CA LEU A 6 6.24 1.80 4.15
C LEU A 6 5.64 1.23 5.42
N LYS A 7 5.95 1.85 6.57
CA LYS A 7 5.30 1.55 7.84
C LYS A 7 4.05 2.42 8.02
N VAL A 8 2.99 1.83 8.56
CA VAL A 8 1.74 2.52 8.85
C VAL A 8 1.81 3.12 10.26
N ASP A 9 1.78 4.46 10.32
CA ASP A 9 1.71 5.22 11.57
C ASP A 9 0.28 5.28 12.13
N ALA A 10 0.15 5.64 13.41
CA ALA A 10 -1.13 5.72 14.13
C ALA A 10 -2.16 6.63 13.46
N ASN A 11 -1.70 7.70 12.81
CA ASN A 11 -2.57 8.63 12.09
C ASN A 11 -3.21 8.04 10.83
N ASN A 12 -2.70 6.91 10.32
CA ASN A 12 -3.24 6.21 9.15
C ASN A 12 -3.87 4.86 9.54
N ASP A 13 -4.09 4.61 10.83
CA ASP A 13 -4.78 3.41 11.31
C ASP A 13 -6.21 3.31 10.74
N GLN A 14 -6.65 2.09 10.49
CA GLN A 14 -7.92 1.73 9.82
C GLN A 14 -8.19 2.35 8.44
N ARG A 15 -7.22 3.01 7.82
CA ARG A 15 -7.39 3.58 6.49
C ARG A 15 -7.41 2.47 5.44
N ARG A 16 -8.05 2.72 4.30
CA ARG A 16 -7.96 1.80 3.16
C ARG A 16 -6.60 1.92 2.48
N LEU A 17 -6.03 0.81 2.03
CA LEU A 17 -4.75 0.76 1.32
C LEU A 17 -4.72 1.66 0.08
N ASP A 18 -5.80 1.68 -0.72
CA ASP A 18 -5.92 2.56 -1.89
C ASP A 18 -5.80 4.05 -1.53
N ASN A 19 -6.48 4.47 -0.46
CA ASN A 19 -6.42 5.84 0.06
C ASN A 19 -5.03 6.18 0.61
N TYR A 20 -4.40 5.24 1.32
CA TYR A 20 -3.04 5.43 1.81
C TYR A 20 -2.02 5.56 0.67
N LEU A 21 -2.10 4.69 -0.34
CA LEU A 21 -1.22 4.75 -1.51
C LEU A 21 -1.45 6.03 -2.32
N ARG A 22 -2.70 6.47 -2.47
CA ARG A 22 -3.02 7.75 -3.13
C ARG A 22 -2.49 8.95 -2.34
N TYR A 23 -2.54 8.90 -1.01
CA TYR A 23 -1.97 9.94 -0.15
C TYR A 23 -0.44 9.98 -0.23
N LYS A 24 0.22 8.81 -0.24
CA LYS A 24 1.69 8.73 -0.36
C LYS A 24 2.21 9.02 -1.76
N PHE A 25 1.44 8.67 -2.79
CA PHE A 25 1.78 8.86 -4.20
C PHE A 25 0.69 9.68 -4.90
N PRO A 26 0.58 10.99 -4.60
CA PRO A 26 -0.44 11.85 -5.18
C PRO A 26 -0.31 11.97 -6.71
N ASN A 27 0.92 11.81 -7.23
CA ASN A 27 1.22 11.88 -8.66
C ASN A 27 0.92 10.59 -9.42
N LEU A 28 0.52 9.50 -8.75
CA LEU A 28 0.20 8.24 -9.43
C LEU A 28 -1.28 8.18 -9.84
N PRO A 29 -1.58 7.81 -11.10
CA PRO A 29 -2.96 7.59 -11.53
C PRO A 29 -3.54 6.35 -10.83
N LYS A 30 -4.85 6.41 -10.54
CA LYS A 30 -5.60 5.34 -9.86
C LYS A 30 -5.37 3.98 -10.52
N SER A 31 -5.43 3.92 -11.85
CA SER A 31 -5.21 2.69 -12.62
C SER A 31 -3.85 2.05 -12.35
N LYS A 32 -2.79 2.84 -12.16
CA LYS A 32 -1.45 2.30 -11.87
C LYS A 32 -1.38 1.69 -10.47
N ILE A 33 -1.98 2.35 -9.47
CA ILE A 33 -2.11 1.82 -8.10
C ILE A 33 -2.87 0.49 -8.12
N TYR A 34 -4.03 0.45 -8.80
CA TYR A 34 -4.82 -0.78 -8.92
C TYR A 34 -4.06 -1.90 -9.65
N SER A 35 -3.32 -1.57 -10.72
CA SER A 35 -2.48 -2.53 -11.44
C SER A 35 -1.36 -3.11 -10.58
N MET A 36 -0.67 -2.28 -9.79
CA MET A 36 0.39 -2.72 -8.86
C MET A 36 -0.18 -3.71 -7.82
N ILE A 37 -1.35 -3.39 -7.25
CA ILE A 37 -2.03 -4.27 -6.29
C ILE A 37 -2.48 -5.57 -6.98
N ARG A 38 -3.04 -5.48 -8.19
CA ARG A 38 -3.55 -6.65 -8.93
C ARG A 38 -2.41 -7.60 -9.35
N LYS A 39 -1.28 -7.05 -9.79
CA LYS A 39 -0.04 -7.79 -10.07
C LYS A 39 0.58 -8.42 -8.82
N GLY A 40 0.21 -7.96 -7.62
CA GLY A 40 0.80 -8.44 -6.36
C GLY A 40 2.17 -7.83 -6.07
N GLU A 41 2.47 -6.69 -6.69
CA GLU A 41 3.66 -5.89 -6.39
C GLU A 41 3.55 -5.27 -4.99
N VAL A 42 2.33 -4.91 -4.58
CA VAL A 42 2.03 -4.41 -3.23
C VAL A 42 1.68 -5.58 -2.31
N ARG A 43 2.39 -5.70 -1.19
CA ARG A 43 2.15 -6.70 -0.14
C ARG A 43 2.07 -6.04 1.22
N ILE A 44 1.16 -6.49 2.08
CA ILE A 44 1.09 -6.09 3.49
C ILE A 44 1.58 -7.26 4.33
N ASN A 45 2.58 -7.07 5.19
CA ASN A 45 3.13 -8.10 6.07
C ASN A 45 3.44 -9.41 5.30
N SER A 46 4.05 -9.28 4.13
CA SER A 46 4.35 -10.39 3.20
C SER A 46 3.14 -11.14 2.62
N LYS A 47 1.91 -10.67 2.86
CA LYS A 47 0.65 -11.24 2.33
C LYS A 47 0.11 -10.41 1.16
N ARG A 48 -0.62 -11.09 0.26
CA ARG A 48 -1.35 -10.44 -0.83
C ARG A 48 -2.55 -9.69 -0.25
N CYS A 49 -2.69 -8.44 -0.64
CA CYS A 49 -3.74 -7.54 -0.15
C CYS A 49 -4.62 -7.03 -1.31
N LYS A 50 -5.86 -6.67 -1.00
CA LYS A 50 -6.77 -6.01 -1.95
C LYS A 50 -6.68 -4.50 -1.75
N ALA A 51 -7.07 -3.72 -2.77
CA ALA A 51 -7.09 -2.26 -2.67
C ALA A 51 -8.00 -1.74 -1.55
N GLN A 52 -9.06 -2.50 -1.26
CA GLN A 52 -10.02 -2.23 -0.18
C GLN A 52 -9.60 -2.75 1.19
N THR A 53 -8.43 -3.40 1.31
CA THR A 53 -7.91 -3.85 2.60
C THR A 53 -7.67 -2.64 3.50
N LYS A 54 -8.17 -2.71 4.74
CA LYS A 54 -7.84 -1.73 5.77
C LYS A 54 -6.44 -2.03 6.30
N ILE A 55 -5.61 -1.01 6.35
CA ILE A 55 -4.30 -1.06 6.98
C ILE A 55 -4.45 -0.73 8.46
N SER A 56 -3.65 -1.38 9.29
CA SER A 56 -3.63 -1.16 10.73
C SER A 56 -2.27 -0.59 11.15
N LEU A 57 -2.24 0.08 12.29
CA LEU A 57 -1.00 0.51 12.94
C LEU A 57 0.01 -0.64 12.99
N GLY A 58 1.23 -0.38 12.53
CA GLY A 58 2.31 -1.38 12.55
C GLY A 58 2.35 -2.30 11.35
N ASP A 59 1.39 -2.20 10.42
CA ASP A 59 1.48 -2.91 9.14
C ASP A 59 2.65 -2.42 8.31
N GLU A 60 3.37 -3.37 7.70
CA GLU A 60 4.42 -3.10 6.72
C GLU A 60 3.91 -3.31 5.30
N ILE A 61 3.83 -2.22 4.54
CA ILE A 61 3.48 -2.23 3.13
C ILE A 61 4.75 -2.26 2.31
N ARG A 62 5.00 -3.41 1.67
CA ARG A 62 6.07 -3.58 0.69
C ARG A 62 5.58 -3.15 -0.70
N LEU A 63 6.36 -2.30 -1.34
CA LEU A 63 6.14 -1.80 -2.70
C LEU A 63 7.04 -2.52 -3.73
N PRO A 64 6.70 -2.43 -5.03
CA PRO A 64 7.57 -2.90 -6.12
C PRO A 64 8.96 -2.24 -6.08
N PRO A 65 10.03 -2.96 -6.49
CA PRO A 65 11.34 -2.37 -6.76
C PRO A 65 11.33 -1.46 -8.00
#